data_AF-A0A7S2LHY2-F1
#
_entry.id   AF-A0A7S2LHY2-F1
#
_cell.length_a   1.000
_cell.length_b   1.000
_cell.length_c   1.000
_cell.angle_alpha   90.00
_cell.angle_beta   90.00
_cell.angle_gamma   90.00
#
_symmetry.space_group_name_H-M   'P 1'
#
loop_
_entity.id
_entity.type
_entity.pdbx_description
1 polymer ?
#
loop_
_entity_poly.entity_id
_entity_poly.type
_entity_poly.pdbx_seq_one_letter_code
_entity_poly.pdbx_strand_id
1 'polypeptide(L)'
;GHLHQPFNGQQQHQQMQMNQSPLQMQHQMQMPVMPPLNQQHPPMQQQQLFPPNGQTQPVGQFPPHQQMQMMNQQGPPPQVISPQHTQQIVAAASPATAVASAPTADGWTEHRSPQGIPYYFNTITNVSTYDRPASLSQHLQNGAAAGSATSSPTKASGTSAPATSWQTYTDQNTGKKYYSNGATVTWTRPPELGPDEPADNSASNKRSSASENESSKKKRKKGEKDDGCLYANKAEAVAAFKGLLLAKDIAPTTKWNDVVRICAEDARWEACNTIGERKQALAEYQTKRANELRDVKRQEKVRAKEAYQRLLTDILPTVKTFSPGSSRFMDVRDFLSKDDRFYAVDDETTREELFYEFVEEMRKREERNKRSKKREAKDAYLAFLKLREEDGKFTFASTWASFISSLGDEEKNDSRFIVSANMSESDRQLYFSDYVIELQNAEDEKRRRIRDARRRAEKAQRDAYREKLREFAKLGSIIPSTHWRSVEDKIASDPCYEPVLAQGRDVPMEIFNDFVDDWNEQYRRDRSTLSRLWESSKKEIKLDESTGVDFSKKLLDYSANSPDIYADIRRMSNNEPLSSIMLFFNELKANAGVNSANRRSSLLNDEDSSEDEGEIKEDGEEAE
;
A
#
# COMPACT_ATOMS: atom_id res chain seq x y z
N GLY A 1 33.15 -24.88 43.53
CA GLY A 1 32.10 -25.89 43.31
C GLY A 1 30.77 -25.17 43.14
N HIS A 2 29.80 -25.77 42.44
CA HIS A 2 28.60 -25.11 41.84
C HIS A 2 28.94 -24.25 40.61
N LEU A 3 28.13 -24.19 39.55
CA LEU A 3 27.07 -25.10 39.07
C LEU A 3 26.95 -24.94 37.53
N HIS A 4 26.50 -25.96 36.81
CA HIS A 4 26.19 -25.83 35.37
C HIS A 4 24.87 -25.09 35.13
N GLN A 5 24.86 -24.18 34.15
CA GLN A 5 23.68 -23.87 33.31
C GLN A 5 24.13 -23.61 31.87
N PRO A 6 23.42 -24.13 30.84
CA PRO A 6 23.69 -23.80 29.45
C PRO A 6 22.88 -22.58 28.99
N PHE A 7 23.55 -21.62 28.33
CA PHE A 7 22.88 -20.54 27.60
C PHE A 7 22.42 -21.06 26.23
N ASN A 8 21.13 -20.96 25.93
CA ASN A 8 20.59 -21.35 24.63
C ASN A 8 20.34 -20.10 23.77
N GLY A 9 21.16 -19.90 22.73
CA GLY A 9 21.06 -18.75 21.84
C GLY A 9 20.09 -19.02 20.68
N GLN A 10 19.03 -18.22 20.56
CA GLN A 10 18.06 -18.36 19.46
C GLN A 10 18.19 -17.17 18.49
N GLN A 11 18.67 -17.44 17.27
CA GLN A 11 18.74 -16.47 16.19
C GLN A 11 17.32 -16.13 15.70
N GLN A 12 17.02 -14.83 15.54
CA GLN A 12 15.87 -14.38 14.75
C GLN A 12 16.34 -14.11 13.32
N HIS A 13 15.80 -14.83 12.34
CA HIS A 13 16.04 -14.57 10.92
C HIS A 13 14.87 -13.76 10.35
N GLN A 14 15.18 -12.60 9.79
CA GLN A 14 14.21 -11.61 9.31
C GLN A 14 13.90 -11.85 7.82
N GLN A 15 12.65 -12.19 7.49
CA GLN A 15 12.25 -12.45 6.10
C GLN A 15 11.66 -11.19 5.45
N MET A 16 12.42 -10.53 4.57
CA MET A 16 11.92 -9.43 3.74
C MET A 16 11.05 -9.96 2.59
N GLN A 17 9.83 -9.43 2.45
CA GLN A 17 8.97 -9.67 1.28
C GLN A 17 9.27 -8.66 0.17
N MET A 18 9.55 -9.18 -1.03
CA MET A 18 9.69 -8.40 -2.25
C MET A 18 8.31 -8.04 -2.83
N ASN A 19 8.02 -6.75 -2.90
CA ASN A 19 6.77 -6.23 -3.46
C ASN A 19 6.92 -6.08 -5.00
N GLN A 20 6.10 -6.78 -5.78
CA GLN A 20 6.09 -6.63 -7.25
C GLN A 20 4.76 -6.04 -7.75
N SER A 21 4.86 -5.04 -8.61
CA SER A 21 3.77 -4.52 -9.44
C SER A 21 4.16 -4.59 -10.92
N PRO A 22 3.22 -4.88 -11.84
CA PRO A 22 3.53 -5.12 -13.25
C PRO A 22 3.58 -3.82 -14.07
N LEU A 23 4.49 -3.78 -15.06
CA LEU A 23 4.45 -2.80 -16.15
C LEU A 23 4.22 -3.52 -17.48
N GLN A 24 3.28 -2.99 -18.27
CA GLN A 24 3.08 -3.35 -19.67
C GLN A 24 3.90 -2.41 -20.55
N MET A 25 4.69 -2.93 -21.48
CA MET A 25 4.81 -2.31 -22.81
C MET A 25 5.34 -3.26 -23.89
N GLN A 26 4.45 -3.51 -24.86
CA GLN A 26 4.68 -3.52 -26.32
C GLN A 26 6.14 -3.65 -26.82
N HIS A 27 6.45 -4.78 -27.47
CA HIS A 27 7.66 -4.93 -28.29
C HIS A 27 7.32 -4.77 -29.78
N GLN A 28 8.10 -3.94 -30.48
CA GLN A 28 8.18 -3.91 -31.94
C GLN A 28 9.54 -4.48 -32.34
N MET A 29 9.56 -5.48 -33.24
CA MET A 29 10.79 -6.14 -33.67
C MET A 29 11.47 -5.38 -34.82
N GLN A 30 12.78 -5.16 -34.71
CA GLN A 30 13.65 -5.03 -35.88
C GLN A 30 15.06 -5.54 -35.55
N MET A 31 15.54 -6.52 -36.32
CA MET A 31 16.88 -7.13 -36.17
C MET A 31 17.90 -6.40 -37.05
N PRO A 32 19.13 -6.11 -36.57
CA PRO A 32 20.27 -5.81 -37.42
C PRO A 32 21.24 -7.01 -37.52
N VAL A 33 21.73 -7.26 -38.73
CA VAL A 33 22.72 -8.31 -39.05
C VAL A 33 24.14 -7.73 -38.91
N MET A 34 25.08 -8.54 -38.41
CA MET A 34 26.49 -8.16 -38.24
C MET A 34 27.31 -8.33 -39.54
N PRO A 35 28.23 -7.40 -39.88
CA PRO A 35 29.16 -7.54 -41.01
C PRO A 35 30.58 -8.02 -40.58
N PRO A 36 31.39 -8.57 -41.51
CA PRO A 36 32.82 -8.84 -41.28
C PRO A 36 33.77 -7.78 -41.87
N LEU A 37 35.00 -7.72 -41.31
CA LEU A 37 36.15 -6.92 -41.77
C LEU A 37 36.72 -7.40 -43.13
N ASN A 38 37.33 -6.53 -43.96
CA ASN A 38 38.76 -6.16 -43.88
C ASN A 38 39.34 -5.38 -45.11
N GLN A 39 40.16 -4.34 -44.82
CA GLN A 39 41.39 -3.87 -45.54
C GLN A 39 41.48 -3.20 -46.95
N GLN A 40 42.31 -2.12 -46.96
CA GLN A 40 43.23 -1.56 -47.97
C GLN A 40 42.77 -0.51 -49.03
N HIS A 41 43.74 0.35 -49.46
CA HIS A 41 43.58 1.69 -50.09
C HIS A 41 43.84 1.70 -51.65
N PRO A 42 44.15 2.85 -52.32
CA PRO A 42 43.29 3.58 -53.26
C PRO A 42 43.88 3.54 -54.73
N PRO A 43 43.57 4.37 -55.79
CA PRO A 43 43.44 5.86 -55.80
C PRO A 43 42.54 6.55 -56.89
N MET A 44 42.57 7.91 -56.86
CA MET A 44 42.47 8.88 -57.99
C MET A 44 41.14 9.35 -58.63
N GLN A 45 40.93 10.69 -58.52
CA GLN A 45 40.27 11.66 -59.43
C GLN A 45 38.75 11.50 -59.73
N GLN A 46 37.96 12.55 -60.00
CA GLN A 46 38.24 13.90 -60.50
C GLN A 46 37.16 14.93 -60.02
N GLN A 47 37.56 16.09 -59.45
CA GLN A 47 37.20 17.48 -59.83
C GLN A 47 35.67 17.86 -60.03
N GLN A 48 35.09 18.99 -59.58
CA GLN A 48 35.53 20.41 -59.61
C GLN A 48 34.76 21.36 -58.63
N LEU A 49 35.46 22.42 -58.20
CA LEU A 49 35.04 23.85 -58.00
C LEU A 49 33.96 24.30 -56.95
N PHE A 50 34.42 25.21 -56.06
CA PHE A 50 33.70 26.32 -55.38
C PHE A 50 33.69 27.59 -56.31
N PRO A 51 33.17 28.82 -55.97
CA PRO A 51 32.68 29.40 -54.70
C PRO A 51 31.32 30.20 -54.84
N PRO A 52 31.05 31.41 -54.27
CA PRO A 52 30.39 31.58 -52.96
C PRO A 52 29.23 32.63 -52.87
N ASN A 53 28.71 32.80 -51.63
CA ASN A 53 28.05 34.01 -51.06
C ASN A 53 26.61 34.42 -51.46
N GLY A 54 25.78 34.81 -50.47
CA GLY A 54 24.52 35.55 -50.73
C GLY A 54 23.40 35.54 -49.66
N GLN A 55 23.52 36.39 -48.64
CA GLN A 55 22.46 37.22 -48.01
C GLN A 55 20.97 36.75 -47.82
N THR A 56 20.59 36.62 -46.54
CA THR A 56 19.52 37.33 -45.77
C THR A 56 17.99 37.20 -46.03
N GLN A 57 17.28 36.86 -44.94
CA GLN A 57 15.94 37.38 -44.51
C GLN A 57 14.68 36.87 -45.32
N PRO A 58 13.41 37.15 -44.93
CA PRO A 58 12.71 36.34 -43.92
C PRO A 58 11.22 35.96 -44.20
N VAL A 59 10.65 35.14 -43.30
CA VAL A 59 9.21 35.03 -42.90
C VAL A 59 8.09 35.11 -43.97
N GLY A 60 7.54 33.94 -44.30
CA GLY A 60 6.17 33.53 -43.91
C GLY A 60 4.92 34.21 -44.50
N GLN A 61 4.10 33.43 -45.21
CA GLN A 61 2.63 33.55 -45.20
C GLN A 61 1.94 32.26 -45.74
N PHE A 62 0.80 31.89 -45.15
CA PHE A 62 -0.07 30.77 -45.56
C PHE A 62 -1.51 31.26 -45.73
N PRO A 63 -2.21 30.89 -46.80
CA PRO A 63 -3.68 30.98 -46.95
C PRO A 63 -4.32 29.58 -47.20
N PRO A 64 -5.67 29.40 -47.22
CA PRO A 64 -6.29 28.52 -46.20
C PRO A 64 -7.41 27.56 -46.69
N HIS A 65 -8.08 26.93 -45.71
CA HIS A 65 -9.45 26.40 -45.72
C HIS A 65 -9.83 25.13 -46.52
N GLN A 66 -10.44 24.18 -45.80
CA GLN A 66 -11.77 23.69 -46.21
C GLN A 66 -12.67 23.28 -45.02
N GLN A 67 -13.98 23.36 -45.26
CA GLN A 67 -15.13 23.20 -44.36
C GLN A 67 -16.31 22.67 -45.21
N MET A 68 -17.39 22.07 -44.70
CA MET A 68 -17.83 21.73 -43.33
C MET A 68 -19.00 20.72 -43.46
N GLN A 69 -19.23 19.83 -42.47
CA GLN A 69 -20.61 19.41 -42.18
C GLN A 69 -20.82 18.80 -40.78
N MET A 70 -21.80 19.34 -40.06
CA MET A 70 -22.43 18.80 -38.86
C MET A 70 -23.95 19.03 -38.99
N MET A 71 -24.76 18.17 -38.37
CA MET A 71 -26.21 18.39 -38.24
C MET A 71 -26.61 18.41 -36.77
N ASN A 72 -27.63 19.20 -36.45
CA ASN A 72 -27.93 19.73 -35.12
C ASN A 72 -29.29 19.20 -34.60
N GLN A 73 -29.48 19.11 -33.27
CA GLN A 73 -30.67 19.59 -32.54
C GLN A 73 -30.58 19.33 -31.02
N GLN A 74 -31.38 20.07 -30.23
CA GLN A 74 -31.16 20.35 -28.78
C GLN A 74 -32.36 19.93 -27.89
N GLY A 75 -32.16 19.72 -26.57
CA GLY A 75 -33.23 19.79 -25.55
C GLY A 75 -33.04 18.92 -24.28
N PRO A 76 -33.35 19.36 -23.03
CA PRO A 76 -32.71 18.83 -21.81
C PRO A 76 -33.72 18.28 -20.71
N PRO A 77 -33.43 18.22 -19.38
CA PRO A 77 -33.21 16.94 -18.65
C PRO A 77 -34.17 16.82 -17.39
N PRO A 78 -33.95 16.04 -16.29
CA PRO A 78 -32.74 16.03 -15.42
C PRO A 78 -32.38 14.71 -14.63
N GLN A 79 -31.27 14.80 -13.86
CA GLN A 79 -31.00 14.15 -12.55
C GLN A 79 -30.57 12.65 -12.47
N VAL A 80 -29.54 12.20 -11.72
CA VAL A 80 -28.50 12.85 -10.87
C VAL A 80 -27.19 12.00 -10.84
N ILE A 81 -26.01 12.62 -11.07
CA ILE A 81 -24.68 12.54 -10.35
C ILE A 81 -24.31 11.21 -9.63
N SER A 82 -23.14 10.56 -9.79
CA SER A 82 -21.74 11.05 -9.59
C SER A 82 -20.65 10.11 -10.21
N PRO A 83 -19.36 10.50 -10.27
CA PRO A 83 -18.40 9.94 -11.25
C PRO A 83 -17.37 8.92 -10.71
N GLN A 84 -16.68 8.29 -11.66
CA GLN A 84 -15.36 7.66 -11.48
C GLN A 84 -14.26 8.72 -11.25
N HIS A 85 -13.23 8.40 -10.45
CA HIS A 85 -11.87 8.77 -10.87
C HIS A 85 -10.73 7.87 -10.35
N THR A 86 -9.95 7.45 -11.32
CA THR A 86 -8.52 7.08 -11.33
C THR A 86 -7.68 7.70 -10.21
N GLN A 87 -6.79 6.93 -9.60
CA GLN A 87 -5.72 7.45 -8.74
C GLN A 87 -4.37 7.45 -9.48
N GLN A 88 -3.63 8.55 -9.31
CA GLN A 88 -2.27 8.76 -9.79
C GLN A 88 -1.36 8.93 -8.55
N ILE A 89 -0.14 8.40 -8.61
CA ILE A 89 0.72 8.24 -7.43
C ILE A 89 1.56 9.50 -7.18
N VAL A 90 1.54 10.01 -5.95
CA VAL A 90 2.50 10.98 -5.39
C VAL A 90 3.02 10.49 -4.03
N ALA A 91 4.19 11.00 -3.60
CA ALA A 91 5.06 10.30 -2.66
C ALA A 91 4.88 10.66 -1.15
N ALA A 92 5.15 9.65 -0.33
CA ALA A 92 5.78 9.66 1.01
C ALA A 92 5.29 10.61 2.14
N ALA A 93 4.72 9.99 3.19
CA ALA A 93 4.85 10.44 4.59
C ALA A 93 4.77 9.22 5.54
N SER A 94 5.51 9.24 6.65
CA SER A 94 5.64 8.13 7.62
C SER A 94 4.40 7.99 8.54
N PRO A 95 4.12 6.79 9.11
CA PRO A 95 2.84 6.50 9.76
C PRO A 95 2.75 6.94 11.22
N ALA A 96 1.54 7.36 11.63
CA ALA A 96 1.18 7.56 13.03
C ALA A 96 0.65 6.27 13.68
N THR A 97 0.87 6.12 14.98
CA THR A 97 0.59 4.92 15.77
C THR A 97 -0.89 4.53 15.79
N ALA A 98 -1.20 3.30 15.37
CA ALA A 98 -2.53 2.71 15.57
C ALA A 98 -2.70 2.21 17.01
N VAL A 99 -3.83 2.53 17.65
CA VAL A 99 -4.16 2.07 19.01
C VAL A 99 -4.69 0.63 18.94
N ALA A 100 -3.94 -0.32 19.49
CA ALA A 100 -4.29 -1.74 19.48
C ALA A 100 -5.15 -2.13 20.70
N SER A 101 -6.13 -3.01 20.47
CA SER A 101 -6.92 -3.66 21.51
C SER A 101 -6.19 -4.87 22.12
N ALA A 102 -6.46 -5.22 23.37
CA ALA A 102 -5.86 -6.40 24.01
C ALA A 102 -6.22 -7.71 23.26
N PRO A 103 -5.28 -8.66 23.12
CA PRO A 103 -5.51 -9.90 22.38
C PRO A 103 -6.47 -10.85 23.11
N THR A 104 -7.34 -11.51 22.35
CA THR A 104 -8.18 -12.61 22.85
C THR A 104 -7.39 -13.93 22.97
N ALA A 105 -7.95 -14.91 23.67
CA ALA A 105 -7.33 -16.23 23.89
C ALA A 105 -6.94 -16.97 22.59
N ASP A 106 -7.68 -16.74 21.50
CA ASP A 106 -7.39 -17.31 20.17
C ASP A 106 -6.48 -16.41 19.30
N GLY A 107 -5.84 -15.40 19.90
CA GLY A 107 -4.88 -14.51 19.25
C GLY A 107 -5.48 -13.38 18.40
N TRP A 108 -6.81 -13.25 18.30
CA TRP A 108 -7.45 -12.22 17.48
C TRP A 108 -7.48 -10.84 18.16
N THR A 109 -7.23 -9.81 17.36
CA THR A 109 -7.24 -8.37 17.73
C THR A 109 -8.01 -7.55 16.69
N GLU A 110 -8.82 -6.57 17.12
CA GLU A 110 -9.46 -5.59 16.21
C GLU A 110 -8.54 -4.37 16.03
N HIS A 111 -8.34 -3.99 14.77
CA HIS A 111 -7.59 -2.82 14.32
C HIS A 111 -8.43 -2.00 13.35
N ARG A 112 -8.04 -0.74 13.10
CA ARG A 112 -8.71 0.12 12.10
C ARG A 112 -7.70 0.56 11.06
N SER A 113 -8.10 0.52 9.78
CA SER A 113 -7.31 1.07 8.69
C SER A 113 -7.26 2.61 8.80
N PRO A 114 -6.33 3.29 8.09
CA PRO A 114 -6.33 4.75 8.00
C PRO A 114 -7.63 5.37 7.43
N GLN A 115 -8.50 4.55 6.81
CA GLN A 115 -9.83 4.95 6.33
C GLN A 115 -10.96 4.60 7.34
N GLY A 116 -10.62 4.22 8.57
CA GLY A 116 -11.57 3.91 9.65
C GLY A 116 -12.23 2.53 9.59
N ILE A 117 -11.95 1.74 8.54
CA ILE A 117 -12.53 0.40 8.32
C ILE A 117 -11.92 -0.58 9.33
N PRO A 118 -12.73 -1.30 10.13
CA PRO A 118 -12.23 -2.31 11.05
C PRO A 118 -11.71 -3.55 10.29
N TYR A 119 -10.59 -4.09 10.73
CA TYR A 119 -10.04 -5.36 10.29
C TYR A 119 -9.50 -6.14 11.48
N TYR A 120 -9.45 -7.46 11.36
CA TYR A 120 -9.10 -8.38 12.43
C TYR A 120 -7.80 -9.08 12.10
N PHE A 121 -6.86 -9.08 13.05
CA PHE A 121 -5.55 -9.69 12.89
C PHE A 121 -5.33 -10.78 13.94
N ASN A 122 -4.93 -11.96 13.51
CA ASN A 122 -4.56 -13.06 14.39
C ASN A 122 -3.05 -13.05 14.63
N THR A 123 -2.62 -12.84 15.87
CA THR A 123 -1.21 -12.79 16.27
C THR A 123 -0.51 -14.15 16.32
N ILE A 124 -1.26 -15.25 16.28
CA ILE A 124 -0.73 -16.63 16.28
C ILE A 124 -0.50 -17.11 14.83
N THR A 125 -1.43 -16.84 13.91
CA THR A 125 -1.34 -17.27 12.51
C THR A 125 -0.82 -16.19 11.55
N ASN A 126 -0.67 -14.95 12.00
CA ASN A 126 -0.30 -13.78 11.20
C ASN A 126 -1.24 -13.50 10.00
N VAL A 127 -2.50 -13.91 10.09
CA VAL A 127 -3.53 -13.66 9.07
C VAL A 127 -4.39 -12.46 9.46
N SER A 128 -4.64 -11.57 8.50
CA SER A 128 -5.65 -10.52 8.59
C SER A 128 -6.91 -10.86 7.78
N THR A 129 -8.08 -10.47 8.30
CA THR A 129 -9.38 -10.60 7.62
C THR A 129 -10.25 -9.38 7.89
N TYR A 130 -11.15 -9.04 6.96
CA TYR A 130 -12.16 -8.00 7.17
C TYR A 130 -13.45 -8.56 7.79
N ASP A 131 -13.68 -9.88 7.73
CA ASP A 131 -14.81 -10.55 8.37
C ASP A 131 -14.51 -10.84 9.84
N ARG A 132 -15.42 -10.45 10.75
CA ARG A 132 -15.20 -10.60 12.20
C ARG A 132 -15.15 -12.08 12.61
N PRO A 133 -14.03 -12.57 13.17
CA PRO A 133 -13.92 -13.95 13.62
C PRO A 133 -14.95 -14.30 14.70
N ALA A 134 -15.46 -15.53 14.67
CA ALA A 134 -16.50 -15.99 15.59
C ALA A 134 -16.05 -15.94 17.06
N SER A 135 -14.79 -16.29 17.36
CA SER A 135 -14.24 -16.25 18.71
C SER A 135 -14.12 -14.85 19.30
N LEU A 136 -13.75 -13.84 18.49
CA LEU A 136 -13.75 -12.44 18.92
C LEU A 136 -15.17 -11.96 19.23
N SER A 137 -16.13 -12.33 18.38
CA SER A 137 -17.56 -12.01 18.59
C SER A 137 -18.08 -12.61 19.91
N GLN A 138 -17.73 -13.87 20.20
CA GLN A 138 -18.14 -14.55 21.42
C GLN A 138 -17.49 -13.96 22.68
N HIS A 139 -16.24 -13.52 22.60
CA HIS A 139 -15.55 -12.85 23.72
C HIS A 139 -16.23 -11.52 24.09
N LEU A 140 -16.56 -10.69 23.10
CA LEU A 140 -17.28 -9.43 23.30
C LEU A 140 -18.71 -9.63 23.85
N GLN A 141 -19.41 -10.68 23.40
CA GLN A 141 -20.75 -11.00 23.88
C GLN A 141 -20.77 -11.42 25.36
N ASN A 142 -19.70 -12.08 25.83
CA ASN A 142 -19.58 -12.55 27.22
C ASN A 142 -19.05 -11.46 28.18
N GLY A 143 -18.44 -10.38 27.68
CA GLY A 143 -17.92 -9.29 28.52
C GLY A 143 -18.98 -8.34 29.11
N ALA A 144 -20.23 -8.44 28.67
CA ALA A 144 -21.31 -7.51 29.04
C ALA A 144 -22.07 -7.89 30.34
N ALA A 145 -21.73 -9.00 31.01
CA ALA A 145 -22.47 -9.48 32.18
C ALA A 145 -21.59 -10.20 33.21
N ALA A 146 -21.03 -9.47 34.18
CA ALA A 146 -20.95 -9.87 35.60
C ALA A 146 -20.15 -8.85 36.44
N GLY A 147 -20.84 -8.18 37.36
CA GLY A 147 -20.23 -7.71 38.60
C GLY A 147 -20.65 -8.64 39.76
N SER A 148 -19.83 -8.71 40.81
CA SER A 148 -20.12 -9.34 42.12
C SER A 148 -19.94 -10.87 42.29
N ALA A 149 -18.74 -11.22 42.77
CA ALA A 149 -18.50 -11.92 44.05
C ALA A 149 -18.90 -13.41 44.29
N THR A 150 -17.84 -14.22 44.49
CA THR A 150 -17.63 -15.19 45.61
C THR A 150 -17.81 -16.71 45.39
N SER A 151 -16.76 -17.42 45.84
CA SER A 151 -16.63 -18.85 46.19
C SER A 151 -16.35 -19.91 45.10
N SER A 152 -15.45 -20.82 45.47
CA SER A 152 -14.94 -22.00 44.77
C SER A 152 -15.02 -23.20 45.74
N PRO A 153 -14.62 -24.46 45.41
CA PRO A 153 -14.42 -25.14 44.10
C PRO A 153 -15.14 -26.53 44.01
N THR A 154 -15.28 -27.14 42.81
CA THR A 154 -14.80 -28.54 42.52
C THR A 154 -15.17 -29.10 41.12
N LYS A 155 -14.16 -29.74 40.50
CA LYS A 155 -14.13 -30.86 39.53
C LYS A 155 -15.20 -31.03 38.40
N ALA A 156 -14.63 -31.02 37.17
CA ALA A 156 -14.66 -32.09 36.16
C ALA A 156 -15.77 -32.14 35.08
N SER A 157 -15.38 -32.83 33.99
CA SER A 157 -16.11 -33.13 32.74
C SER A 157 -16.18 -32.02 31.69
N GLY A 158 -15.75 -32.34 30.48
CA GLY A 158 -15.89 -31.50 29.29
C GLY A 158 -17.12 -31.87 28.45
N THR A 159 -17.57 -30.92 27.63
CA THR A 159 -18.69 -31.02 26.67
C THR A 159 -18.36 -30.01 25.57
N SER A 160 -17.75 -30.43 24.46
CA SER A 160 -18.40 -30.74 23.17
C SER A 160 -19.38 -29.67 22.68
N ALA A 161 -19.10 -29.10 21.50
CA ALA A 161 -20.00 -28.20 20.78
C ALA A 161 -21.39 -28.84 20.51
N PRO A 162 -22.46 -28.04 20.35
CA PRO A 162 -23.79 -28.59 20.10
C PRO A 162 -23.80 -29.33 18.76
N ALA A 163 -24.04 -30.64 18.81
CA ALA A 163 -24.23 -31.45 17.62
C ALA A 163 -25.50 -31.01 16.89
N THR A 164 -25.35 -30.65 15.61
CA THR A 164 -26.47 -30.45 14.69
C THR A 164 -27.22 -31.77 14.56
N SER A 165 -28.35 -31.91 15.27
CA SER A 165 -29.10 -33.16 15.34
C SER A 165 -29.91 -33.37 14.06
N TRP A 166 -29.30 -34.05 13.09
CA TRP A 166 -30.00 -34.54 11.91
C TRP A 166 -31.10 -35.52 12.32
N GLN A 167 -32.35 -35.08 12.20
CA GLN A 167 -33.52 -35.92 12.46
C GLN A 167 -33.85 -36.73 11.20
N THR A 168 -34.10 -38.03 11.41
CA THR A 168 -34.46 -38.97 10.33
C THR A 168 -35.96 -39.15 10.30
N TYR A 169 -36.59 -38.75 9.20
CA TYR A 169 -38.03 -38.87 8.99
C TYR A 169 -38.29 -39.95 7.93
N THR A 170 -39.35 -40.74 8.11
CA THR A 170 -39.77 -41.75 7.13
C THR A 170 -41.13 -41.34 6.57
N ASP A 171 -41.23 -41.23 5.25
CA ASP A 171 -42.49 -40.88 4.58
C ASP A 171 -43.48 -42.05 4.65
N GLN A 172 -44.67 -41.80 5.21
CA GLN A 172 -45.68 -42.85 5.45
C GLN A 172 -46.35 -43.35 4.16
N ASN A 173 -46.29 -42.59 3.06
CA ASN A 173 -46.85 -43.02 1.77
C ASN A 173 -45.84 -43.77 0.88
N THR A 174 -44.52 -43.60 1.07
CA THR A 174 -43.49 -44.17 0.18
C THR A 174 -42.46 -45.05 0.90
N GLY A 175 -42.41 -45.04 2.23
CA GLY A 175 -41.44 -45.78 3.04
C GLY A 175 -40.01 -45.25 2.98
N LYS A 176 -39.73 -44.19 2.22
CA LYS A 176 -38.39 -43.64 2.04
C LYS A 176 -38.00 -42.72 3.20
N LYS A 177 -36.74 -42.82 3.64
CA LYS A 177 -36.16 -41.99 4.70
C LYS A 177 -35.55 -40.71 4.13
N TYR A 178 -35.76 -39.58 4.78
CA TYR A 178 -35.10 -38.30 4.51
C TYR A 178 -34.59 -37.67 5.81
N TYR A 179 -33.59 -36.79 5.70
CA TYR A 179 -32.86 -36.22 6.82
C TYR A 179 -32.99 -34.70 6.81
N SER A 180 -33.28 -34.10 7.97
CA SER A 180 -33.37 -32.64 8.12
C SER A 180 -32.66 -32.17 9.38
N ASN A 181 -32.04 -30.98 9.29
CA ASN A 181 -31.39 -30.29 10.41
C ASN A 181 -32.05 -28.92 10.72
N GLY A 182 -33.26 -28.68 10.22
CA GLY A 182 -33.98 -27.41 10.38
C GLY A 182 -33.59 -26.31 9.39
N ALA A 183 -32.45 -26.41 8.70
CA ALA A 183 -32.02 -25.47 7.66
C ALA A 183 -31.96 -26.10 6.25
N THR A 184 -31.68 -27.40 6.16
CA THR A 184 -31.66 -28.18 4.92
C THR A 184 -32.38 -29.52 5.08
N VAL A 185 -32.91 -30.02 3.96
CA VAL A 185 -33.56 -31.35 3.85
C VAL A 185 -32.86 -32.11 2.72
N THR A 186 -32.46 -33.36 2.96
CA THR A 186 -31.77 -34.22 1.98
C THR A 186 -32.31 -35.64 2.00
N TRP A 187 -32.38 -36.26 0.82
CA TRP A 187 -32.70 -37.68 0.65
C TRP A 187 -31.47 -38.59 0.87
N THR A 188 -30.27 -38.07 0.66
CA THR A 188 -29.01 -38.78 0.91
C THR A 188 -28.62 -38.63 2.37
N ARG A 189 -28.35 -39.74 3.09
CA ARG A 189 -27.91 -39.72 4.50
C ARG A 189 -26.64 -38.86 4.64
N PRO A 190 -26.64 -37.79 5.45
CA PRO A 190 -25.44 -37.02 5.75
C PRO A 190 -24.31 -37.93 6.29
N PRO A 191 -23.04 -37.71 5.90
CA PRO A 191 -21.91 -38.53 6.37
C PRO A 191 -21.76 -38.62 7.89
N GLU A 192 -22.32 -37.63 8.61
CA GLU A 192 -22.30 -37.47 10.06
C GLU A 192 -23.14 -38.52 10.82
N LEU A 193 -23.87 -39.41 10.13
CA LEU A 193 -24.73 -40.45 10.73
C LEU A 193 -24.21 -41.90 10.63
N GLY A 194 -23.05 -42.15 10.02
CA GLY A 194 -22.42 -43.48 9.95
C GLY A 194 -23.18 -44.58 9.15
N PRO A 195 -22.69 -45.83 9.11
CA PRO A 195 -23.34 -46.98 8.48
C PRO A 195 -24.13 -47.88 9.46
N ASP A 196 -25.16 -48.59 8.99
CA ASP A 196 -25.95 -49.56 9.77
C ASP A 196 -25.53 -51.01 9.46
N GLU A 197 -25.48 -51.89 10.48
CA GLU A 197 -25.34 -53.36 10.36
C GLU A 197 -26.74 -54.05 10.36
N PRO A 198 -26.90 -55.25 9.75
CA PRO A 198 -28.21 -55.88 9.53
C PRO A 198 -28.67 -56.81 10.66
N ALA A 199 -29.99 -57.01 10.79
CA ALA A 199 -30.59 -58.02 11.68
C ALA A 199 -31.70 -58.81 10.97
N ASP A 200 -31.77 -60.11 11.26
CA ASP A 200 -32.55 -61.14 10.54
C ASP A 200 -33.87 -61.52 11.24
N ASN A 201 -34.73 -62.21 10.48
CA ASN A 201 -36.03 -62.83 10.74
C ASN A 201 -36.46 -63.16 12.19
N SER A 202 -37.75 -62.96 12.48
CA SER A 202 -38.72 -64.08 12.50
C SER A 202 -40.18 -63.61 12.66
N ALA A 203 -41.13 -64.43 12.19
CA ALA A 203 -42.56 -64.11 12.17
C ALA A 203 -43.37 -64.95 13.16
N SER A 204 -44.45 -64.38 13.72
CA SER A 204 -45.66 -65.15 14.07
C SER A 204 -46.88 -64.22 14.25
N ASN A 205 -48.07 -64.82 14.28
CA ASN A 205 -49.34 -64.20 13.89
C ASN A 205 -50.45 -64.57 14.90
N LYS A 206 -51.19 -63.60 15.48
CA LYS A 206 -52.63 -63.78 15.76
C LYS A 206 -53.42 -62.53 16.18
N ARG A 207 -54.71 -62.61 15.82
CA ARG A 207 -55.82 -61.66 15.97
C ARG A 207 -56.35 -61.44 17.39
N SER A 208 -56.60 -60.17 17.73
CA SER A 208 -57.80 -59.55 18.35
C SER A 208 -58.80 -60.35 19.23
N SER A 209 -59.05 -59.83 20.44
CA SER A 209 -60.37 -59.55 21.08
C SER A 209 -60.11 -58.83 22.41
N ALA A 210 -60.63 -57.63 22.72
CA ALA A 210 -62.03 -57.19 22.90
C ALA A 210 -62.62 -57.55 24.27
N SER A 211 -62.72 -56.57 25.18
CA SER A 211 -63.58 -56.54 26.38
C SER A 211 -63.82 -55.09 26.81
N GLU A 212 -65.05 -54.77 27.24
CA GLU A 212 -65.55 -53.42 27.56
C GLU A 212 -65.68 -53.19 29.09
N ASN A 213 -66.09 -51.96 29.45
CA ASN A 213 -66.62 -51.51 30.75
C ASN A 213 -65.61 -51.34 31.94
N GLU A 214 -65.79 -50.41 32.88
CA GLU A 214 -66.83 -49.35 33.03
C GLU A 214 -66.31 -48.10 33.79
N SER A 215 -67.14 -47.06 33.78
CA SER A 215 -67.12 -45.72 34.40
C SER A 215 -66.29 -45.41 35.67
N SER A 216 -65.76 -44.17 35.73
CA SER A 216 -65.87 -43.28 36.91
C SER A 216 -65.53 -41.79 36.61
N LYS A 217 -66.04 -40.87 37.45
CA LYS A 217 -66.32 -39.44 37.14
C LYS A 217 -65.25 -38.41 37.57
N LYS A 218 -65.22 -37.29 36.82
CA LYS A 218 -64.79 -35.91 37.21
C LYS A 218 -63.28 -35.71 37.48
N LYS A 219 -62.68 -34.52 37.26
CA LYS A 219 -63.24 -33.14 37.25
C LYS A 219 -62.47 -32.21 36.27
N ARG A 220 -63.18 -31.26 35.63
CA ARG A 220 -62.64 -30.30 34.64
C ARG A 220 -61.90 -29.13 35.30
N LYS A 221 -60.87 -28.57 34.64
CA LYS A 221 -60.64 -27.11 34.62
C LYS A 221 -60.05 -26.63 33.27
N LYS A 222 -60.97 -26.31 32.35
CA LYS A 222 -60.92 -25.34 31.25
C LYS A 222 -59.53 -25.02 30.62
N GLY A 223 -59.25 -25.61 29.47
CA GLY A 223 -58.18 -25.17 28.55
C GLY A 223 -58.68 -24.12 27.55
N GLU A 224 -57.73 -23.35 27.03
CA GLU A 224 -57.88 -22.44 25.90
C GLU A 224 -57.92 -23.21 24.57
N LYS A 225 -58.20 -22.54 23.44
CA LYS A 225 -58.21 -23.19 22.13
C LYS A 225 -56.79 -23.49 21.66
N ASP A 226 -56.51 -24.76 21.45
CA ASP A 226 -55.30 -25.25 20.77
C ASP A 226 -55.61 -25.40 19.27
N ASP A 227 -55.27 -24.39 18.48
CA ASP A 227 -55.25 -24.49 17.01
C ASP A 227 -53.92 -25.15 16.61
N GLY A 228 -53.95 -26.47 16.45
CA GLY A 228 -52.76 -27.31 16.33
C GLY A 228 -51.88 -26.97 15.13
N CYS A 229 -50.76 -26.29 15.39
CA CYS A 229 -49.62 -26.22 14.47
C CYS A 229 -48.67 -27.38 14.75
N LEU A 230 -48.43 -28.25 13.75
CA LEU A 230 -47.58 -29.44 13.88
C LEU A 230 -46.06 -29.15 13.94
N TYR A 231 -45.66 -27.87 13.90
CA TYR A 231 -44.25 -27.45 13.82
C TYR A 231 -43.94 -26.42 14.91
N ALA A 232 -42.80 -26.57 15.59
CA ALA A 232 -42.47 -25.79 16.78
C ALA A 232 -42.08 -24.34 16.46
N ASN A 233 -41.69 -24.04 15.21
CA ASN A 233 -41.38 -22.67 14.79
C ASN A 233 -41.63 -22.42 13.29
N LYS A 234 -41.70 -21.14 12.92
CA LYS A 234 -41.97 -20.68 11.54
C LYS A 234 -40.92 -21.13 10.51
N ALA A 235 -39.65 -21.26 10.91
CA ALA A 235 -38.60 -21.71 10.00
C ALA A 235 -38.72 -23.22 9.72
N GLU A 236 -39.07 -24.02 10.73
CA GLU A 236 -39.36 -25.45 10.62
C GLU A 236 -40.61 -25.71 9.75
N ALA A 237 -41.67 -24.92 9.92
CA ALA A 237 -42.84 -24.94 9.04
C ALA A 237 -42.48 -24.68 7.56
N VAL A 238 -41.67 -23.65 7.30
CA VAL A 238 -41.16 -23.34 5.95
C VAL A 238 -40.22 -24.44 5.44
N ALA A 239 -39.43 -25.07 6.30
CA ALA A 239 -38.56 -26.20 5.94
C ALA A 239 -39.36 -27.47 5.62
N ALA A 240 -40.43 -27.75 6.36
CA ALA A 240 -41.37 -28.85 6.09
C ALA A 240 -42.11 -28.64 4.76
N PHE A 241 -42.54 -27.41 4.46
CA PHE A 241 -43.13 -27.03 3.18
C PHE A 241 -42.12 -27.16 2.03
N LYS A 242 -40.88 -26.69 2.18
CA LYS A 242 -39.82 -26.88 1.16
C LYS A 242 -39.44 -28.36 1.00
N GLY A 243 -39.49 -29.14 2.08
CA GLY A 243 -39.33 -30.59 2.07
C GLY A 243 -40.46 -31.30 1.32
N LEU A 244 -41.70 -30.82 1.41
CA LEU A 244 -42.83 -31.29 0.61
C LEU A 244 -42.61 -31.00 -0.88
N LEU A 245 -42.19 -29.78 -1.24
CA LEU A 245 -41.87 -29.43 -2.64
C LEU A 245 -40.78 -30.34 -3.23
N LEU A 246 -39.77 -30.68 -2.43
CA LEU A 246 -38.73 -31.64 -2.82
C LEU A 246 -39.27 -33.08 -2.90
N ALA A 247 -40.14 -33.50 -1.98
CA ALA A 247 -40.70 -34.85 -1.94
C ALA A 247 -41.72 -35.15 -3.06
N LYS A 248 -42.36 -34.12 -3.61
CA LYS A 248 -43.24 -34.19 -4.78
C LYS A 248 -42.50 -33.87 -6.09
N ASP A 249 -41.16 -33.80 -6.07
CA ASP A 249 -40.30 -33.47 -7.21
C ASP A 249 -40.75 -32.21 -8.00
N ILE A 250 -41.19 -31.17 -7.28
CA ILE A 250 -41.62 -29.91 -7.90
C ILE A 250 -40.42 -29.30 -8.63
N ALA A 251 -40.56 -29.06 -9.93
CA ALA A 251 -39.51 -28.48 -10.76
C ALA A 251 -39.39 -26.97 -10.51
N PRO A 252 -38.19 -26.37 -10.73
CA PRO A 252 -38.01 -24.91 -10.63
C PRO A 252 -38.92 -24.07 -11.53
N THR A 253 -39.46 -24.68 -12.59
CA THR A 253 -40.34 -24.06 -13.60
C THR A 253 -41.83 -24.31 -13.37
N THR A 254 -42.22 -25.10 -12.36
CA THR A 254 -43.62 -25.44 -12.10
C THR A 254 -44.42 -24.22 -11.64
N LYS A 255 -45.62 -24.01 -12.21
CA LYS A 255 -46.45 -22.84 -11.89
C LYS A 255 -47.20 -23.03 -10.57
N TRP A 256 -47.50 -21.93 -9.88
CA TRP A 256 -48.20 -21.94 -8.58
C TRP A 256 -49.45 -22.83 -8.54
N ASN A 257 -50.33 -22.75 -9.54
CA ASN A 257 -51.56 -23.54 -9.57
C ASN A 257 -51.30 -25.05 -9.70
N ASP A 258 -50.23 -25.45 -10.39
CA ASP A 258 -49.80 -26.85 -10.47
C ASP A 258 -49.22 -27.33 -9.14
N VAL A 259 -48.44 -26.48 -8.46
CA VAL A 259 -47.94 -26.77 -7.10
C VAL A 259 -49.10 -26.99 -6.13
N VAL A 260 -50.11 -26.11 -6.13
CA VAL A 260 -51.33 -26.30 -5.32
C VAL A 260 -51.98 -27.65 -5.62
N ARG A 261 -52.20 -27.97 -6.90
CA ARG A 261 -52.81 -29.24 -7.32
C ARG A 261 -52.02 -30.48 -6.88
N ILE A 262 -50.69 -30.42 -6.86
CA ILE A 262 -49.82 -31.55 -6.51
C ILE A 262 -49.62 -31.69 -5.00
N CYS A 263 -49.67 -30.59 -4.25
CA CYS A 263 -49.26 -30.54 -2.86
C CYS A 263 -50.42 -30.41 -1.85
N ALA A 264 -51.60 -29.93 -2.26
CA ALA A 264 -52.69 -29.58 -1.33
C ALA A 264 -53.27 -30.75 -0.50
N GLU A 265 -53.09 -31.99 -0.95
CA GLU A 265 -53.55 -33.19 -0.23
C GLU A 265 -52.55 -33.67 0.85
N ASP A 266 -51.34 -33.11 0.91
CA ASP A 266 -50.30 -33.51 1.86
C ASP A 266 -50.41 -32.72 3.18
N ALA A 267 -50.33 -33.40 4.33
CA ALA A 267 -50.42 -32.75 5.65
C ALA A 267 -49.38 -31.63 5.86
N ARG A 268 -48.23 -31.67 5.15
CA ARG A 268 -47.19 -30.63 5.18
C ARG A 268 -47.56 -29.36 4.40
N TRP A 269 -48.65 -29.36 3.64
CA TRP A 269 -49.14 -28.18 2.90
C TRP A 269 -49.66 -27.09 3.85
N GLU A 270 -50.35 -27.50 4.92
CA GLU A 270 -50.87 -26.60 5.95
C GLU A 270 -49.81 -26.16 6.97
N ALA A 271 -48.55 -26.60 6.82
CA ALA A 271 -47.43 -26.16 7.66
C ALA A 271 -47.23 -24.63 7.61
N CYS A 272 -47.38 -24.01 6.43
CA CYS A 272 -47.32 -22.56 6.26
C CYS A 272 -48.73 -21.98 6.27
N ASN A 273 -49.09 -21.13 7.25
CA ASN A 273 -50.47 -20.69 7.43
C ASN A 273 -51.00 -19.77 6.33
N THR A 274 -50.14 -19.04 5.58
CA THR A 274 -50.61 -18.10 4.55
C THR A 274 -50.16 -18.45 3.12
N ILE A 275 -51.00 -18.09 2.15
CA ILE A 275 -50.67 -18.20 0.71
C ILE A 275 -49.42 -17.38 0.36
N GLY A 276 -49.18 -16.25 1.05
CA GLY A 276 -47.97 -15.43 0.89
C GLY A 276 -46.71 -16.19 1.30
N GLU A 277 -46.71 -16.82 2.47
CA GLU A 277 -45.58 -17.64 2.96
C GLU A 277 -45.34 -18.87 2.08
N ARG A 278 -46.40 -19.56 1.63
CA ARG A 278 -46.29 -20.68 0.69
C ARG A 278 -45.68 -20.24 -0.65
N LYS A 279 -46.07 -19.06 -1.18
CA LYS A 279 -45.49 -18.49 -2.41
C LYS A 279 -44.03 -18.06 -2.23
N GLN A 280 -43.69 -17.43 -1.11
CA GLN A 280 -42.32 -17.02 -0.78
C GLN A 280 -41.40 -18.25 -0.62
N ALA A 281 -41.86 -19.26 0.13
CA ALA A 281 -41.13 -20.51 0.33
C ALA A 281 -40.94 -21.30 -0.98
N LEU A 282 -41.95 -21.27 -1.88
CA LEU A 282 -41.83 -21.82 -3.23
C LEU A 282 -40.81 -21.05 -4.06
N ALA A 283 -40.85 -19.72 -4.09
CA ALA A 283 -39.90 -18.92 -4.87
C ALA A 283 -38.45 -19.18 -4.42
N GLU A 284 -38.20 -19.21 -3.11
CA GLU A 284 -36.89 -19.56 -2.53
C GLU A 284 -36.47 -21.00 -2.89
N TYR A 285 -37.39 -21.96 -2.85
CA TYR A 285 -37.14 -23.33 -3.29
C TYR A 285 -36.80 -23.39 -4.79
N GLN A 286 -37.55 -22.71 -5.65
CA GLN A 286 -37.33 -22.69 -7.09
C GLN A 286 -35.98 -22.06 -7.45
N THR A 287 -35.62 -20.92 -6.85
CA THR A 287 -34.30 -20.29 -7.04
C THR A 287 -33.18 -21.21 -6.53
N LYS A 288 -33.31 -21.78 -5.33
CA LYS A 288 -32.30 -22.70 -4.78
C LYS A 288 -32.12 -23.93 -5.66
N ARG A 289 -33.22 -24.59 -6.06
CA ARG A 289 -33.21 -25.81 -6.89
C ARG A 289 -32.70 -25.56 -8.31
N ALA A 290 -33.00 -24.40 -8.90
CA ALA A 290 -32.42 -23.98 -10.18
C ALA A 290 -30.91 -23.74 -10.11
N ASN A 291 -30.42 -23.20 -8.99
CA ASN A 291 -28.98 -23.01 -8.76
C ASN A 291 -28.29 -24.35 -8.49
N GLU A 292 -28.83 -25.21 -7.62
CA GLU A 292 -28.33 -26.58 -7.39
C GLU A 292 -28.15 -27.37 -8.68
N LEU A 293 -29.15 -27.38 -9.57
CA LEU A 293 -29.07 -28.08 -10.86
C LEU A 293 -28.01 -27.49 -11.80
N ARG A 294 -27.82 -26.16 -11.76
CA ARG A 294 -26.77 -25.46 -12.53
C ARG A 294 -25.38 -25.79 -11.99
N ASP A 295 -25.23 -25.83 -10.68
CA ASP A 295 -23.96 -26.12 -9.99
C ASP A 295 -23.57 -27.59 -10.14
N VAL A 296 -24.53 -28.52 -10.06
CA VAL A 296 -24.30 -29.95 -10.39
C VAL A 296 -23.81 -30.09 -11.84
N LYS A 297 -24.48 -29.46 -12.81
CA LYS A 297 -24.06 -29.49 -14.22
C LYS A 297 -22.71 -28.83 -14.47
N ARG A 298 -22.36 -27.80 -13.69
CA ARG A 298 -21.02 -27.17 -13.72
C ARG A 298 -19.97 -28.11 -13.12
N GLN A 299 -20.26 -28.72 -11.97
CA GLN A 299 -19.35 -29.61 -11.27
C GLN A 299 -19.08 -30.90 -12.05
N GLU A 300 -20.09 -31.41 -12.75
CA GLU A 300 -19.97 -32.53 -13.68
C GLU A 300 -19.01 -32.20 -14.83
N LYS A 301 -19.18 -31.03 -15.48
CA LYS A 301 -18.24 -30.54 -16.51
C LYS A 301 -16.81 -30.35 -15.98
N VAL A 302 -16.65 -29.86 -14.75
CA VAL A 302 -15.32 -29.74 -14.11
C VAL A 302 -14.72 -31.13 -13.88
N ARG A 303 -15.48 -32.07 -13.29
CA ARG A 303 -15.06 -33.46 -13.06
C ARG A 303 -14.67 -34.17 -14.36
N ALA A 304 -15.44 -33.96 -15.43
CA ALA A 304 -15.15 -34.47 -16.77
C ALA A 304 -13.80 -33.96 -17.29
N LYS A 305 -13.57 -32.63 -17.23
CA LYS A 305 -12.31 -32.01 -17.62
C LYS A 305 -11.13 -32.51 -16.77
N GLU A 306 -11.29 -32.62 -15.46
CA GLU A 306 -10.25 -33.13 -14.54
C GLU A 306 -9.92 -34.61 -14.81
N ALA A 307 -10.93 -35.46 -15.07
CA ALA A 307 -10.72 -36.86 -15.43
C ALA A 307 -9.92 -37.00 -16.73
N TYR A 308 -10.27 -36.22 -17.75
CA TYR A 308 -9.55 -36.17 -19.02
C TYR A 308 -8.13 -35.60 -18.86
N GLN A 309 -7.93 -34.53 -18.09
CA GLN A 309 -6.59 -33.99 -17.81
C GLN A 309 -5.69 -34.97 -17.05
N ARG A 310 -6.25 -35.78 -16.12
CA ARG A 310 -5.50 -36.88 -15.48
C ARG A 310 -5.10 -37.95 -16.48
N LEU A 311 -6.01 -38.35 -17.37
CA LEU A 311 -5.67 -39.26 -18.49
C LEU A 311 -4.50 -38.73 -19.33
N LEU A 312 -4.53 -37.45 -19.73
CA LEU A 312 -3.43 -36.84 -20.48
C LEU A 312 -2.12 -36.84 -19.67
N THR A 313 -2.19 -36.58 -18.36
CA THR A 313 -1.03 -36.59 -17.45
C THR A 313 -0.40 -37.97 -17.32
N ASP A 314 -1.22 -39.01 -17.21
CA ASP A 314 -0.74 -40.38 -16.96
C ASP A 314 -0.25 -41.05 -18.25
N ILE A 315 -0.97 -40.89 -19.36
CA ILE A 315 -0.74 -41.67 -20.58
C ILE A 315 0.23 -40.99 -21.55
N LEU A 316 0.13 -39.68 -21.79
CA LEU A 316 0.98 -39.03 -22.81
C LEU A 316 2.50 -39.21 -22.55
N PRO A 317 3.03 -39.12 -21.31
CA PRO A 317 4.44 -39.38 -21.04
C PRO A 317 4.90 -40.84 -21.32
N THR A 318 3.96 -41.79 -21.38
CA THR A 318 4.28 -43.21 -21.70
C THR A 318 4.32 -43.47 -23.21
N VAL A 319 3.72 -42.61 -24.02
CA VAL A 319 3.67 -42.73 -25.48
C VAL A 319 5.02 -42.27 -26.06
N LYS A 320 5.88 -43.22 -26.45
CA LYS A 320 7.24 -42.94 -26.96
C LYS A 320 7.29 -42.02 -28.20
N THR A 321 6.20 -41.94 -28.97
CA THR A 321 6.05 -41.08 -30.14
C THR A 321 5.49 -39.69 -29.82
N PHE A 322 5.06 -39.46 -28.57
CA PHE A 322 4.57 -38.16 -28.14
C PHE A 322 5.72 -37.21 -27.81
N SER A 323 5.66 -36.00 -28.36
CA SER A 323 6.60 -34.92 -28.09
C SER A 323 5.82 -33.62 -27.88
N PRO A 324 5.94 -32.97 -26.70
CA PRO A 324 5.27 -31.70 -26.42
C PRO A 324 5.59 -30.64 -27.48
N GLY A 325 4.54 -30.10 -28.11
CA GLY A 325 4.66 -29.07 -29.16
C GLY A 325 4.91 -29.59 -30.58
N SER A 326 5.06 -30.91 -30.80
CA SER A 326 5.18 -31.50 -32.15
C SER A 326 4.13 -32.55 -32.48
N SER A 327 3.57 -33.26 -31.49
CA SER A 327 2.50 -34.25 -31.71
C SER A 327 1.13 -33.59 -31.76
N ARG A 328 0.29 -34.00 -32.71
CA ARG A 328 -1.11 -33.55 -32.82
C ARG A 328 -2.02 -34.49 -32.05
N PHE A 329 -3.25 -34.06 -31.77
CA PHE A 329 -4.24 -34.87 -31.06
C PHE A 329 -4.47 -36.24 -31.74
N MET A 330 -4.61 -36.26 -33.07
CA MET A 330 -4.81 -37.48 -33.86
C MET A 330 -3.67 -38.49 -33.73
N ASP A 331 -2.44 -38.05 -33.47
CA ASP A 331 -1.25 -38.92 -33.39
C ASP A 331 -1.22 -39.72 -32.06
N VAL A 332 -2.00 -39.29 -31.05
CA VAL A 332 -2.10 -39.92 -29.72
C VAL A 332 -3.49 -40.45 -29.38
N ARG A 333 -4.53 -40.03 -30.13
CA ARG A 333 -5.95 -40.35 -29.87
C ARG A 333 -6.19 -41.84 -29.65
N ASP A 334 -5.60 -42.71 -30.47
CA ASP A 334 -5.80 -44.17 -30.42
C ASP A 334 -5.09 -44.85 -29.22
N PHE A 335 -4.25 -44.11 -28.49
CA PHE A 335 -3.73 -44.52 -27.18
C PHE A 335 -4.64 -44.03 -26.05
N LEU A 336 -5.13 -42.78 -26.15
CA LEU A 336 -6.01 -42.18 -25.15
C LEU A 336 -7.38 -42.86 -25.09
N SER A 337 -7.96 -43.25 -26.23
CA SER A 337 -9.30 -43.88 -26.32
C SER A 337 -9.41 -45.27 -25.69
N LYS A 338 -8.30 -45.85 -25.20
CA LYS A 338 -8.27 -47.14 -24.50
C LYS A 338 -8.61 -47.03 -23.01
N ASP A 339 -8.73 -45.81 -22.48
CA ASP A 339 -9.04 -45.52 -21.08
C ASP A 339 -10.41 -44.84 -21.00
N ASP A 340 -11.29 -45.34 -20.11
CA ASP A 340 -12.66 -44.85 -19.94
C ASP A 340 -12.71 -43.33 -19.67
N ARG A 341 -11.67 -42.75 -19.05
CA ARG A 341 -11.56 -41.30 -18.79
C ARG A 341 -11.52 -40.46 -20.07
N PHE A 342 -11.22 -41.05 -21.23
CA PHE A 342 -11.31 -40.37 -22.52
C PHE A 342 -12.73 -39.95 -22.83
N TYR A 343 -13.69 -40.83 -22.53
CA TYR A 343 -15.12 -40.62 -22.77
C TYR A 343 -15.80 -39.80 -21.66
N ALA A 344 -15.06 -39.33 -20.65
CA ALA A 344 -15.59 -38.40 -19.65
C ALA A 344 -15.96 -37.03 -20.26
N VAL A 345 -15.38 -36.67 -21.41
CA VAL A 345 -15.73 -35.49 -22.21
C VAL A 345 -16.36 -35.97 -23.52
N ASP A 346 -17.68 -35.83 -23.66
CA ASP A 346 -18.43 -36.36 -24.81
C ASP A 346 -17.95 -35.80 -26.16
N ASP A 347 -17.67 -34.50 -26.21
CA ASP A 347 -17.33 -33.78 -27.44
C ASP A 347 -15.85 -33.91 -27.83
N GLU A 348 -15.60 -34.29 -29.08
CA GLU A 348 -14.23 -34.49 -29.60
C GLU A 348 -13.50 -33.16 -29.83
N THR A 349 -14.21 -32.09 -30.22
CA THR A 349 -13.61 -30.75 -30.34
C THR A 349 -13.10 -30.27 -28.98
N THR A 350 -13.92 -30.40 -27.93
CA THR A 350 -13.52 -30.10 -26.55
C THR A 350 -12.37 -30.99 -26.07
N ARG A 351 -12.30 -32.27 -26.46
CA ARG A 351 -11.16 -33.17 -26.16
C ARG A 351 -9.86 -32.70 -26.82
N GLU A 352 -9.92 -32.23 -28.07
CA GLU A 352 -8.77 -31.69 -28.80
C GLU A 352 -8.32 -30.34 -28.23
N GLU A 353 -9.24 -29.43 -27.91
CA GLU A 353 -8.94 -28.16 -27.22
C GLU A 353 -8.21 -28.39 -25.89
N LEU A 354 -8.74 -29.27 -25.04
CA LEU A 354 -8.14 -29.64 -23.75
C LEU A 354 -6.78 -30.32 -23.92
N PHE A 355 -6.56 -31.05 -25.01
CA PHE A 355 -5.25 -31.62 -25.35
C PHE A 355 -4.23 -30.53 -25.67
N TYR A 356 -4.54 -29.56 -26.54
CA TYR A 356 -3.61 -28.48 -26.85
C TYR A 356 -3.37 -27.55 -25.64
N GLU A 357 -4.39 -27.29 -24.81
CA GLU A 357 -4.24 -26.59 -23.53
C GLU A 357 -3.24 -27.32 -22.61
N PHE A 358 -3.39 -28.64 -22.48
CA PHE A 358 -2.49 -29.48 -21.69
C PHE A 358 -1.05 -29.49 -22.22
N VAL A 359 -0.86 -29.62 -23.54
CA VAL A 359 0.48 -29.62 -24.18
C VAL A 359 1.18 -28.27 -23.99
N GLU A 360 0.45 -27.16 -24.15
CA GLU A 360 1.00 -25.82 -23.89
C GLU A 360 1.34 -25.61 -22.41
N GLU A 361 0.51 -26.09 -21.48
CA GLU A 361 0.80 -25.98 -20.05
C GLU A 361 1.96 -26.90 -19.62
N MET A 362 2.13 -28.07 -20.24
CA MET A 362 3.34 -28.90 -20.09
C MET A 362 4.59 -28.13 -20.52
N ARG A 363 4.60 -27.54 -21.72
CA ARG A 363 5.72 -26.73 -22.22
C ARG A 363 6.02 -25.52 -21.30
N LYS A 364 4.98 -24.82 -20.84
CA LYS A 364 5.12 -23.70 -19.88
C LYS A 364 5.67 -24.15 -18.54
N ARG A 365 5.27 -25.34 -18.05
CA ARG A 365 5.77 -25.94 -16.80
C ARG A 365 7.23 -26.35 -16.91
N GLU A 366 7.63 -26.97 -18.01
CA GLU A 366 9.03 -27.34 -18.27
C GLU A 366 9.94 -26.10 -18.36
N GLU A 367 9.53 -25.07 -19.10
CA GLU A 367 10.27 -23.81 -19.20
C GLU A 367 10.34 -23.07 -17.85
N ARG A 368 9.25 -23.08 -17.07
CA ARG A 368 9.25 -22.56 -15.68
C ARG A 368 10.21 -23.34 -14.79
N ASN A 369 10.23 -24.67 -14.89
CA ASN A 369 11.14 -25.53 -14.13
C ASN A 369 12.60 -25.30 -14.52
N LYS A 370 12.91 -25.13 -15.81
CA LYS A 370 14.24 -24.80 -16.32
C LYS A 370 14.72 -23.44 -15.80
N ARG A 371 13.86 -22.41 -15.86
CA ARG A 371 14.14 -21.08 -15.28
C ARG A 371 14.31 -21.14 -13.76
N SER A 372 13.48 -21.93 -13.06
CA SER A 372 13.58 -22.14 -11.62
C SER A 372 14.94 -22.75 -11.24
N LYS A 373 15.37 -23.81 -11.94
CA LYS A 373 16.67 -24.45 -11.72
C LYS A 373 17.86 -23.54 -12.03
N LYS A 374 17.80 -22.71 -13.09
CA LYS A 374 18.85 -21.71 -13.37
C LYS A 374 18.88 -20.61 -12.29
N ARG A 375 17.71 -20.15 -11.82
CA ARG A 375 17.63 -19.20 -10.71
C ARG A 375 18.18 -19.80 -9.42
N GLU A 376 17.77 -21.01 -9.06
CA GLU A 376 18.23 -21.72 -7.86
C GLU A 376 19.76 -21.91 -7.87
N ALA A 377 20.34 -22.28 -9.02
CA ALA A 377 21.78 -22.34 -9.21
C ALA A 377 22.46 -20.96 -9.04
N LYS A 378 21.87 -19.87 -9.57
CA LYS A 378 22.36 -18.50 -9.35
C LYS A 378 22.29 -18.10 -7.87
N ASP A 379 21.13 -18.28 -7.23
CA ASP A 379 20.89 -17.88 -5.85
C ASP A 379 21.82 -18.68 -4.90
N ALA A 380 22.08 -19.96 -5.19
CA ALA A 380 23.04 -20.80 -4.46
C ALA A 380 24.51 -20.40 -4.69
N TYR A 381 24.88 -19.99 -5.91
CA TYR A 381 26.21 -19.46 -6.22
C TYR A 381 26.46 -18.11 -5.53
N LEU A 382 25.48 -17.20 -5.54
CA LEU A 382 25.56 -15.93 -4.81
C LEU A 382 25.64 -16.15 -3.29
N ALA A 383 24.93 -17.13 -2.74
CA ALA A 383 25.07 -17.52 -1.34
C ALA A 383 26.47 -18.09 -1.03
N PHE A 384 27.10 -18.81 -1.96
CA PHE A 384 28.50 -19.22 -1.85
C PHE A 384 29.45 -18.00 -1.88
N LEU A 385 29.28 -17.07 -2.84
CA LEU A 385 30.09 -15.85 -2.89
C LEU A 385 29.97 -15.05 -1.59
N LYS A 386 28.76 -14.84 -1.08
CA LYS A 386 28.53 -14.13 0.17
C LYS A 386 29.27 -14.76 1.36
N LEU A 387 29.21 -16.09 1.51
CA LEU A 387 29.95 -16.78 2.56
C LEU A 387 31.47 -16.54 2.43
N ARG A 388 32.00 -16.55 1.20
CA ARG A 388 33.44 -16.32 0.96
C ARG A 388 33.87 -14.87 1.14
N GLU A 389 32.96 -13.91 0.94
CA GLU A 389 33.18 -12.51 1.34
C GLU A 389 33.23 -12.38 2.87
N GLU A 390 32.27 -13.00 3.59
CA GLU A 390 32.23 -13.01 5.06
C GLU A 390 33.46 -13.71 5.67
N ASP A 391 33.98 -14.76 5.03
CA ASP A 391 35.27 -15.42 5.34
C ASP A 391 36.50 -14.54 5.01
N GLY A 392 36.33 -13.38 4.37
CA GLY A 392 37.41 -12.49 3.95
C GLY A 392 38.24 -12.98 2.75
N LYS A 393 37.75 -13.95 1.97
CA LYS A 393 38.46 -14.51 0.80
C LYS A 393 38.60 -13.51 -0.36
N PHE A 394 37.65 -12.58 -0.47
CA PHE A 394 37.68 -11.51 -1.47
C PHE A 394 36.94 -10.26 -0.98
N THR A 395 37.09 -9.15 -1.70
CA THR A 395 36.48 -7.84 -1.39
C THR A 395 36.00 -7.15 -2.67
N PHE A 396 35.43 -5.94 -2.56
CA PHE A 396 35.10 -5.07 -3.70
C PHE A 396 36.28 -4.77 -4.65
N ALA A 397 37.54 -4.94 -4.20
CA ALA A 397 38.74 -4.72 -5.01
C ALA A 397 39.28 -6.00 -5.68
N SER A 398 38.64 -7.16 -5.47
CA SER A 398 39.14 -8.44 -5.94
C SER A 398 38.77 -8.74 -7.39
N THR A 399 39.74 -9.28 -8.14
CA THR A 399 39.53 -9.81 -9.49
C THR A 399 39.18 -11.30 -9.45
N TRP A 400 38.56 -11.82 -10.51
CA TRP A 400 38.25 -13.25 -10.66
C TRP A 400 39.48 -14.14 -10.39
N ALA A 401 40.64 -13.82 -10.99
CA ALA A 401 41.86 -14.58 -10.78
C ALA A 401 42.31 -14.58 -9.31
N SER A 402 42.24 -13.43 -8.62
CA SER A 402 42.58 -13.34 -7.20
C SER A 402 41.63 -14.16 -6.31
N PHE A 403 40.33 -14.15 -6.63
CA PHE A 403 39.31 -14.94 -5.94
C PHE A 403 39.55 -16.44 -6.10
N ILE A 404 39.75 -16.93 -7.34
CA ILE A 404 40.06 -18.35 -7.61
C ILE A 404 41.35 -18.81 -6.92
N SER A 405 42.30 -17.89 -6.72
CA SER A 405 43.56 -18.16 -6.00
C SER A 405 43.37 -18.23 -4.48
N SER A 406 42.37 -17.55 -3.92
CA SER A 406 42.02 -17.58 -2.49
C SER A 406 41.18 -18.79 -2.06
N LEU A 407 40.58 -19.50 -3.03
CA LEU A 407 39.82 -20.73 -2.81
C LEU A 407 40.74 -21.96 -2.73
N GLY A 408 40.56 -22.79 -1.71
CA GLY A 408 41.13 -24.14 -1.61
C GLY A 408 40.40 -25.15 -2.50
N ASP A 409 40.92 -26.38 -2.55
CA ASP A 409 40.41 -27.40 -3.49
C ASP A 409 39.01 -27.89 -3.14
N GLU A 410 38.68 -28.04 -1.85
CA GLU A 410 37.31 -28.34 -1.39
C GLU A 410 36.31 -27.24 -1.79
N GLU A 411 36.73 -25.96 -1.74
CA GLU A 411 35.89 -24.82 -2.12
C GLU A 411 35.69 -24.75 -3.64
N LYS A 412 36.70 -25.14 -4.42
CA LYS A 412 36.62 -25.27 -5.89
C LYS A 412 35.75 -26.44 -6.34
N ASN A 413 35.58 -27.45 -5.50
CA ASN A 413 34.73 -28.62 -5.74
C ASN A 413 33.30 -28.48 -5.17
N ASP A 414 32.96 -27.37 -4.50
CA ASP A 414 31.62 -27.11 -3.96
C ASP A 414 30.57 -27.17 -5.09
N SER A 415 29.50 -27.95 -4.87
CA SER A 415 28.41 -28.16 -5.83
C SER A 415 27.73 -26.86 -6.28
N ARG A 416 27.81 -25.80 -5.49
CA ARG A 416 27.29 -24.45 -5.78
C ARG A 416 28.23 -23.62 -6.65
N PHE A 417 29.53 -23.96 -6.67
CA PHE A 417 30.59 -23.24 -7.37
C PHE A 417 31.02 -23.91 -8.68
N ILE A 418 30.94 -25.24 -8.79
CA ILE A 418 31.30 -25.96 -10.01
C ILE A 418 30.40 -25.62 -11.21
N VAL A 419 30.95 -25.81 -12.42
CA VAL A 419 30.19 -25.68 -13.67
C VAL A 419 29.11 -26.79 -13.72
N SER A 420 27.88 -26.42 -14.07
CA SER A 420 26.75 -27.35 -14.19
C SER A 420 25.88 -27.00 -15.40
N ALA A 421 24.93 -27.87 -15.74
CA ALA A 421 23.98 -27.62 -16.83
C ALA A 421 23.13 -26.32 -16.65
N ASN A 422 23.06 -25.80 -15.43
CA ASN A 422 22.33 -24.58 -15.08
C ASN A 422 23.27 -23.38 -14.81
N MET A 423 24.58 -23.59 -14.77
CA MET A 423 25.60 -22.61 -14.40
C MET A 423 26.86 -22.80 -15.26
N SER A 424 27.00 -22.03 -16.34
CA SER A 424 28.20 -22.06 -17.18
C SER A 424 29.38 -21.34 -16.53
N GLU A 425 30.60 -21.57 -17.00
CA GLU A 425 31.77 -20.82 -16.52
C GLU A 425 31.62 -19.31 -16.74
N SER A 426 31.06 -18.89 -17.88
CA SER A 426 30.76 -17.49 -18.18
C SER A 426 29.70 -16.91 -17.23
N ASP A 427 28.66 -17.68 -16.88
CA ASP A 427 27.67 -17.24 -15.88
C ASP A 427 28.35 -17.00 -14.52
N ARG A 428 29.28 -17.88 -14.07
CA ARG A 428 30.01 -17.69 -12.81
C ARG A 428 30.86 -16.42 -12.78
N GLN A 429 31.61 -16.17 -13.86
CA GLN A 429 32.46 -14.98 -13.99
C GLN A 429 31.60 -13.71 -14.00
N LEU A 430 30.48 -13.73 -14.73
CA LEU A 430 29.52 -12.63 -14.77
C LEU A 430 28.91 -12.38 -13.37
N TYR A 431 28.36 -13.40 -12.71
CA TYR A 431 27.74 -13.24 -11.40
C TYR A 431 28.75 -12.87 -10.30
N PHE A 432 30.02 -13.25 -10.43
CA PHE A 432 31.10 -12.74 -9.57
C PHE A 432 31.38 -11.26 -9.84
N SER A 433 31.46 -10.85 -11.10
CA SER A 433 31.65 -9.44 -11.47
C SER A 433 30.49 -8.56 -11.00
N ASP A 434 29.25 -9.01 -11.20
CA ASP A 434 28.04 -8.35 -10.69
C ASP A 434 28.11 -8.19 -9.17
N TYR A 435 28.47 -9.26 -8.44
CA TYR A 435 28.60 -9.24 -6.98
C TYR A 435 29.68 -8.26 -6.50
N VAL A 436 30.86 -8.25 -7.12
CA VAL A 436 31.95 -7.30 -6.78
C VAL A 436 31.52 -5.85 -7.04
N ILE A 437 30.75 -5.59 -8.10
CA ILE A 437 30.15 -4.27 -8.37
C ILE A 437 29.11 -3.89 -7.30
N GLU A 438 28.27 -4.84 -6.86
CA GLU A 438 27.33 -4.62 -5.75
C GLU A 438 28.06 -4.27 -4.43
N LEU A 439 29.19 -4.93 -4.13
CA LEU A 439 30.03 -4.58 -2.96
C LEU A 439 30.63 -3.18 -3.05
N GLN A 440 31.16 -2.80 -4.23
CA GLN A 440 31.69 -1.46 -4.47
C GLN A 440 30.60 -0.41 -4.25
N ASN A 441 29.41 -0.62 -4.82
CA ASN A 441 28.27 0.27 -4.66
C ASN A 441 27.82 0.39 -3.19
N ALA A 442 27.83 -0.71 -2.42
CA ALA A 442 27.46 -0.69 -1.01
C ALA A 442 28.44 0.11 -0.13
N GLU A 443 29.74 -0.02 -0.37
CA GLU A 443 30.78 0.75 0.33
C GLU A 443 30.78 2.23 -0.07
N ASP A 444 30.57 2.56 -1.36
CA ASP A 444 30.45 3.96 -1.80
C ASP A 444 29.18 4.64 -1.28
N GLU A 445 28.05 3.93 -1.22
CA GLU A 445 26.82 4.42 -0.60
C GLU A 445 26.98 4.63 0.91
N LYS A 446 27.72 3.76 1.61
CA LYS A 446 28.08 3.96 3.02
C LYS A 446 28.94 5.22 3.21
N ARG A 447 29.95 5.43 2.36
CA ARG A 447 30.78 6.65 2.35
C ARG A 447 29.98 7.90 2.03
N ARG A 448 29.02 7.81 1.11
CA ARG A 448 28.07 8.88 0.79
C ARG A 448 27.20 9.22 1.99
N ARG A 449 26.56 8.23 2.62
CA ARG A 449 25.71 8.42 3.81
C ARG A 449 26.45 9.11 4.96
N ILE A 450 27.72 8.75 5.20
CA ILE A 450 28.55 9.41 6.22
C ILE A 450 28.78 10.89 5.86
N ARG A 451 29.18 11.19 4.60
CA ARG A 451 29.38 12.58 4.13
C ARG A 451 28.10 13.41 4.13
N ASP A 452 26.96 12.82 3.81
CA ASP A 452 25.65 13.50 3.76
C ASP A 452 25.06 13.69 5.15
N ALA A 453 25.30 12.75 6.08
CA ALA A 453 24.96 12.90 7.50
C ALA A 453 25.80 13.99 8.16
N ARG A 454 27.11 14.01 7.89
CA ARG A 454 28.01 15.07 8.36
C ARG A 454 27.56 16.44 7.87
N ARG A 455 27.34 16.62 6.56
CA ARG A 455 26.85 17.90 6.00
C ARG A 455 25.49 18.34 6.55
N ARG A 456 24.57 17.40 6.84
CA ARG A 456 23.30 17.72 7.50
C ARG A 456 23.49 18.16 8.96
N ALA A 457 24.38 17.49 9.71
CA ALA A 457 24.70 17.90 11.08
C ALA A 457 25.38 19.28 11.12
N GLU A 458 26.35 19.50 10.23
CA GLU A 458 27.04 20.79 10.09
C GLU A 458 26.05 21.92 9.75
N LYS A 459 25.14 21.70 8.78
CA LYS A 459 24.08 22.67 8.45
C LYS A 459 23.15 22.93 9.65
N ALA A 460 22.70 21.88 10.34
CA ALA A 460 21.81 22.03 11.49
C ALA A 460 22.47 22.83 12.64
N GLN A 461 23.77 22.63 12.87
CA GLN A 461 24.55 23.44 13.82
C GLN A 461 24.61 24.91 13.41
N ARG A 462 24.88 25.20 12.11
CA ARG A 462 24.86 26.57 11.57
C ARG A 462 23.49 27.22 11.67
N ASP A 463 22.42 26.49 11.35
CA ASP A 463 21.05 26.99 11.43
C ASP A 463 20.65 27.29 12.90
N ALA A 464 21.04 26.43 13.86
CA ALA A 464 20.81 26.64 15.28
C ALA A 464 21.59 27.85 15.83
N TYR A 465 22.85 28.00 15.43
CA TYR A 465 23.65 29.19 15.76
C TYR A 465 23.05 30.47 15.16
N ARG A 466 22.55 30.45 13.92
CA ARG A 466 21.79 31.56 13.33
C ARG A 466 20.50 31.88 14.09
N GLU A 467 19.83 30.90 14.71
CA GLU A 467 18.71 31.15 15.61
C GLU A 467 19.16 31.83 16.91
N LYS A 468 20.31 31.44 17.48
CA LYS A 468 20.89 32.15 18.64
C LYS A 468 21.31 33.57 18.33
N LEU A 469 21.84 33.85 17.14
CA LEU A 469 22.08 35.23 16.71
C LEU A 469 20.77 36.04 16.58
N ARG A 470 19.67 35.43 16.14
CA ARG A 470 18.32 36.05 16.20
C ARG A 470 17.89 36.32 17.65
N GLU A 471 18.04 35.38 18.58
CA GLU A 471 17.73 35.59 20.00
C GLU A 471 18.53 36.76 20.60
N PHE A 472 19.85 36.82 20.38
CA PHE A 472 20.69 37.93 20.86
C PHE A 472 20.31 39.29 20.24
N ALA A 473 19.89 39.30 18.96
CA ALA A 473 19.38 40.51 18.32
C ALA A 473 18.00 40.95 18.87
N LYS A 474 17.10 40.01 19.23
CA LYS A 474 15.83 40.33 19.92
C LYS A 474 16.07 40.97 21.29
N LEU A 475 17.10 40.50 21.99
CA LEU A 475 17.55 41.05 23.28
C LEU A 475 18.31 42.39 23.13
N GLY A 476 18.45 42.93 21.92
CA GLY A 476 19.23 44.15 21.65
C GLY A 476 20.72 44.02 21.93
N SER A 477 21.25 42.80 22.12
CA SER A 477 22.67 42.55 22.36
C SER A 477 23.50 42.57 21.09
N ILE A 478 22.85 42.37 19.93
CA ILE A 478 23.40 42.58 18.59
C ILE A 478 22.49 43.55 17.86
N ILE A 479 23.06 44.58 17.24
CA ILE A 479 22.42 45.51 16.32
C ILE A 479 23.17 45.50 14.98
N PRO A 480 22.61 46.03 13.87
CA PRO A 480 23.26 45.94 12.56
C PRO A 480 24.61 46.66 12.45
N SER A 481 24.95 47.55 13.39
CA SER A 481 26.27 48.19 13.51
C SER A 481 27.22 47.49 14.50
N THR A 482 26.89 46.30 14.99
CA THR A 482 27.74 45.55 15.94
C THR A 482 28.85 44.80 15.21
N HIS A 483 30.09 44.99 15.68
CA HIS A 483 31.25 44.24 15.19
C HIS A 483 31.51 42.98 16.03
N TRP A 484 31.99 41.92 15.38
CA TRP A 484 32.27 40.60 15.99
C TRP A 484 32.98 40.68 17.34
N ARG A 485 34.12 41.38 17.41
CA ARG A 485 34.96 41.54 18.61
C ARG A 485 34.22 42.13 19.83
N SER A 486 33.08 42.79 19.66
CA SER A 486 32.29 43.37 20.75
C SER A 486 31.27 42.40 21.35
N VAL A 487 31.04 41.25 20.71
CA VAL A 487 30.03 40.25 21.08
C VAL A 487 30.55 38.82 21.13
N GLU A 488 31.74 38.55 20.58
CA GLU A 488 32.42 37.25 20.59
C GLU A 488 32.38 36.57 21.97
N ASP A 489 32.84 37.22 23.05
CA ASP A 489 32.82 36.65 24.41
C ASP A 489 31.41 36.23 24.90
N LYS A 490 30.37 36.97 24.48
CA LYS A 490 28.98 36.70 24.86
C LYS A 490 28.42 35.54 24.05
N ILE A 491 28.72 35.51 22.75
CA ILE A 491 28.26 34.48 21.81
C ILE A 491 28.98 33.16 22.07
N ALA A 492 30.28 33.19 22.41
CA ALA A 492 31.09 32.03 22.75
C ALA A 492 30.66 31.32 24.04
N SER A 493 29.88 31.99 24.90
CA SER A 493 29.28 31.38 26.08
C SER A 493 28.08 30.46 25.77
N ASP A 494 27.51 30.53 24.56
CA ASP A 494 26.35 29.72 24.16
C ASP A 494 26.77 28.33 23.64
N PRO A 495 26.08 27.23 24.04
CA PRO A 495 26.40 25.87 23.60
C PRO A 495 26.37 25.62 22.08
N CYS A 496 25.74 26.49 21.27
CA CYS A 496 25.73 26.39 19.82
C CYS A 496 26.99 26.93 19.14
N TYR A 497 27.87 27.64 19.86
CA TYR A 497 29.11 28.19 19.30
C TYR A 497 30.17 27.12 19.02
N GLU A 498 30.51 26.29 20.01
CA GLU A 498 31.52 25.21 19.92
C GLU A 498 31.30 24.25 18.73
N PRO A 499 30.08 23.73 18.47
CA PRO A 499 29.82 22.88 17.31
C PRO A 499 30.04 23.55 15.95
N VAL A 500 29.95 24.88 15.88
CA VAL A 500 30.21 25.65 14.66
C VAL A 500 31.71 25.97 14.52
N LEU A 501 32.38 26.33 15.63
CA LEU A 501 33.84 26.53 15.68
C LEU A 501 34.60 25.25 15.27
N ALA A 502 34.09 24.08 15.65
CA ALA A 502 34.64 22.79 15.24
C ALA A 502 34.61 22.53 13.72
N GLN A 503 33.83 23.30 12.95
CA GLN A 503 33.80 23.22 11.47
C GLN A 503 34.92 24.05 10.82
N GLY A 504 35.48 25.03 11.54
CA GLY A 504 36.54 25.92 11.10
C GLY A 504 36.60 27.16 12.00
N ARG A 505 37.81 27.69 12.25
CA ARG A 505 38.04 28.78 13.22
C ARG A 505 37.23 30.04 12.92
N ASP A 506 37.15 30.41 11.64
CA ASP A 506 36.50 31.65 11.21
C ASP A 506 34.99 31.48 10.95
N VAL A 507 34.48 30.24 10.91
CA VAL A 507 33.09 29.92 10.54
C VAL A 507 32.03 30.59 11.46
N PRO A 508 32.22 30.68 12.80
CA PRO A 508 31.29 31.44 13.65
C PRO A 508 31.25 32.94 13.34
N MET A 509 32.38 33.52 12.93
CA MET A 509 32.51 34.93 12.55
C MET A 509 31.92 35.18 11.16
N GLU A 510 32.20 34.32 10.18
CA GLU A 510 31.57 34.35 8.84
C GLU A 510 30.04 34.34 8.97
N ILE A 511 29.49 33.40 9.75
CA ILE A 511 28.04 33.28 9.92
C ILE A 511 27.44 34.48 10.67
N PHE A 512 28.20 35.10 11.59
CA PHE A 512 27.78 36.35 12.24
C PHE A 512 27.77 37.53 11.26
N ASN A 513 28.82 37.67 10.44
CA ASN A 513 28.92 38.74 9.45
C ASN A 513 27.82 38.57 8.39
N ASP A 514 27.64 37.38 7.82
CA ASP A 514 26.51 37.03 6.94
C ASP A 514 25.17 37.48 7.54
N PHE A 515 24.93 37.15 8.82
CA PHE A 515 23.69 37.48 9.51
C PHE A 515 23.48 38.99 9.70
N VAL A 516 24.54 39.73 10.04
CA VAL A 516 24.51 41.19 10.19
C VAL A 516 24.39 41.87 8.82
N ASP A 517 25.02 41.35 7.78
CA ASP A 517 24.96 41.88 6.41
C ASP A 517 23.60 41.62 5.75
N ASP A 518 23.04 40.41 5.88
CA ASP A 518 21.66 40.08 5.47
C ASP A 518 20.65 41.02 6.15
N TRP A 519 20.85 41.31 7.45
CA TRP A 519 19.98 42.17 8.23
C TRP A 519 20.13 43.66 7.86
N ASN A 520 21.37 44.15 7.66
CA ASN A 520 21.64 45.49 7.12
C ASN A 520 21.04 45.66 5.71
N GLU A 521 21.19 44.66 4.85
CA GLU A 521 20.68 44.68 3.49
C GLU A 521 19.15 44.66 3.46
N GLN A 522 18.51 43.88 4.34
CA GLN A 522 17.07 43.92 4.52
C GLN A 522 16.60 45.31 4.99
N TYR A 523 17.31 45.92 5.95
CA TYR A 523 17.05 47.29 6.39
C TYR A 523 17.23 48.31 5.27
N ARG A 524 18.31 48.23 4.46
CA ARG A 524 18.56 49.15 3.32
C ARG A 524 17.41 49.15 2.32
N ARG A 525 16.84 47.97 2.00
CA ARG A 525 15.68 47.85 1.11
C ARG A 525 14.45 48.52 1.72
N ASP A 526 14.08 48.10 2.94
CA ASP A 526 12.88 48.57 3.63
C ASP A 526 12.92 50.07 3.96
N ARG A 527 14.11 50.61 4.26
CA ARG A 527 14.38 52.02 4.54
C ARG A 527 13.86 52.97 3.46
N SER A 528 13.91 52.57 2.18
CA SER A 528 13.43 53.41 1.08
C SER A 528 11.91 53.67 1.18
N THR A 529 11.13 52.61 1.40
CA THR A 529 9.69 52.66 1.65
C THR A 529 9.36 53.38 2.95
N LEU A 530 10.09 53.10 4.04
CA LEU A 530 9.90 53.74 5.35
C LEU A 530 10.17 55.24 5.31
N SER A 531 11.23 55.68 4.62
CA SER A 531 11.56 57.09 4.45
C SER A 531 10.50 57.84 3.64
N ARG A 532 10.00 57.23 2.54
CA ARG A 532 8.91 57.80 1.73
C ARG A 532 7.61 57.93 2.52
N LEU A 533 7.25 56.90 3.30
CA LEU A 533 6.05 56.91 4.14
C LEU A 533 6.17 57.90 5.31
N TRP A 534 7.36 58.01 5.89
CA TRP A 534 7.65 58.97 6.95
C TRP A 534 7.55 60.41 6.45
N GLU A 535 8.10 60.73 5.28
CA GLU A 535 8.06 62.08 4.73
C GLU A 535 6.61 62.57 4.50
N SER A 536 5.67 61.68 4.19
CA SER A 536 4.24 62.00 4.09
C SER A 536 3.53 62.07 5.45
N SER A 537 3.89 61.20 6.40
CA SER A 537 3.20 61.05 7.71
C SER A 537 3.78 61.90 8.85
N LYS A 538 4.99 62.46 8.73
CA LYS A 538 5.70 63.22 9.78
C LYS A 538 4.98 64.47 10.30
N LYS A 539 3.94 64.95 9.60
CA LYS A 539 3.10 66.06 10.06
C LYS A 539 2.00 65.60 11.05
N GLU A 540 1.63 64.33 10.98
CA GLU A 540 0.57 63.72 11.79
C GLU A 540 1.16 62.85 12.92
N ILE A 541 2.26 62.14 12.64
CA ILE A 541 2.97 61.31 13.62
C ILE A 541 4.05 62.13 14.33
N LYS A 542 3.82 62.48 15.60
CA LYS A 542 4.85 63.08 16.47
C LYS A 542 5.82 62.01 16.97
N LEU A 543 7.12 62.29 16.88
CA LEU A 543 8.18 61.55 17.57
C LEU A 543 8.22 61.98 19.05
N ASP A 544 7.69 61.14 19.93
CA ASP A 544 7.89 61.23 21.37
C ASP A 544 8.42 59.90 21.94
N GLU A 545 8.81 59.92 23.22
CA GLU A 545 9.45 58.77 23.87
C GLU A 545 8.48 57.59 24.11
N SER A 546 7.17 57.86 24.18
CA SER A 546 6.12 56.82 24.26
C SER A 546 5.83 56.16 22.91
N THR A 547 6.09 56.87 21.82
CA THR A 547 5.75 56.45 20.45
C THR A 547 6.61 55.28 19.97
N GLY A 548 7.76 55.00 20.58
CA GLY A 548 8.63 53.89 20.15
C GLY A 548 7.96 52.51 20.19
N VAL A 549 7.00 52.28 21.10
CA VAL A 549 6.26 51.02 21.21
C VAL A 549 5.12 50.94 20.19
N ASP A 550 4.47 52.07 19.89
CA ASP A 550 3.34 52.17 18.96
C ASP A 550 3.73 52.60 17.53
N PHE A 551 5.01 52.86 17.24
CA PHE A 551 5.44 53.46 15.97
C PHE A 551 5.05 52.60 14.75
N SER A 552 5.25 51.29 14.85
CA SER A 552 4.82 50.34 13.80
C SER A 552 3.30 50.38 13.59
N LYS A 553 2.53 50.44 14.67
CA LYS A 553 1.07 50.53 14.62
C LYS A 553 0.60 51.83 13.97
N LYS A 554 1.21 52.98 14.31
CA LYS A 554 0.90 54.28 13.69
C LYS A 554 1.21 54.29 12.19
N LEU A 555 2.29 53.63 11.74
CA LEU A 555 2.59 53.48 10.31
C LEU A 555 1.62 52.53 9.59
N LEU A 556 1.18 51.45 10.24
CA LEU A 556 0.14 50.55 9.73
C LEU A 556 -1.20 51.27 9.57
N ASP A 557 -1.65 51.99 10.62
CA ASP A 557 -2.90 52.73 10.62
C ASP A 557 -2.91 53.82 9.52
N TYR A 558 -1.79 54.54 9.33
CA TYR A 558 -1.65 55.54 8.25
C TYR A 558 -1.61 54.90 6.85
N SER A 559 -0.97 53.73 6.70
CA SER A 559 -0.88 53.02 5.41
C SER A 559 -2.14 52.22 5.05
N ALA A 560 -3.13 52.09 5.94
CA ALA A 560 -4.33 51.25 5.74
C ALA A 560 -5.13 51.54 4.45
N ASN A 561 -5.03 52.76 3.91
CA ASN A 561 -5.67 53.17 2.65
C ASN A 561 -4.89 52.78 1.38
N SER A 562 -3.69 52.21 1.51
CA SER A 562 -2.83 51.79 0.38
C SER A 562 -2.43 50.32 0.55
N PRO A 563 -3.06 49.38 -0.18
CA PRO A 563 -2.85 47.94 0.03
C PRO A 563 -1.40 47.49 -0.09
N ASP A 564 -0.64 48.01 -1.07
CA ASP A 564 0.74 47.63 -1.33
C ASP A 564 1.68 48.12 -0.20
N ILE A 565 1.53 49.39 0.21
CA ILE A 565 2.31 49.96 1.32
C ILE A 565 1.94 49.27 2.63
N TYR A 566 0.65 48.99 2.87
CA TYR A 566 0.21 48.27 4.07
C TYR A 566 0.77 46.85 4.12
N ALA A 567 0.82 46.13 2.99
CA ALA A 567 1.47 44.82 2.91
C ALA A 567 2.96 44.88 3.24
N ASP A 568 3.68 45.87 2.70
CA ASP A 568 5.11 46.10 2.97
C ASP A 568 5.37 46.44 4.44
N ILE A 569 4.63 47.40 5.03
CA ILE A 569 4.78 47.78 6.44
C ILE A 569 4.39 46.61 7.36
N ARG A 570 3.37 45.82 7.02
CA ARG A 570 2.98 44.62 7.78
C ARG A 570 4.06 43.53 7.71
N ARG A 571 4.70 43.33 6.55
CA ARG A 571 5.87 42.46 6.40
C ARG A 571 7.03 42.95 7.28
N MET A 572 7.36 44.24 7.20
CA MET A 572 8.44 44.84 8.00
C MET A 572 8.18 44.75 9.50
N SER A 573 6.93 44.96 9.96
CA SER A 573 6.53 44.86 11.36
C SER A 573 6.61 43.44 11.93
N ASN A 574 6.51 42.42 11.09
CA ASN A 574 6.51 41.02 11.51
C ASN A 574 7.90 40.36 11.47
N ASN A 575 8.91 41.04 10.92
CA ASN A 575 10.29 40.57 10.90
C ASN A 575 10.98 40.82 12.25
N GLU A 576 11.00 39.79 13.08
CA GLU A 576 12.02 39.60 14.13
C GLU A 576 13.40 39.34 13.49
N PRO A 577 14.53 39.70 14.12
CA PRO A 577 14.71 39.95 15.56
C PRO A 577 14.48 41.39 16.03
N LEU A 578 14.70 42.36 15.14
CA LEU A 578 14.45 43.78 15.36
C LEU A 578 13.99 44.36 14.03
N SER A 579 12.71 44.73 13.97
CA SER A 579 12.05 45.18 12.75
C SER A 579 12.78 46.36 12.10
N SER A 580 12.82 46.39 10.76
CA SER A 580 13.29 47.53 9.97
C SER A 580 12.62 48.86 10.39
N ILE A 581 11.37 48.79 10.90
CA ILE A 581 10.63 49.94 11.45
C ILE A 581 11.28 50.45 12.75
N MET A 582 11.73 49.56 13.63
CA MET A 582 12.40 49.93 14.89
C MET A 582 13.81 50.47 14.65
N LEU A 583 14.54 49.91 13.69
CA LEU A 583 15.83 50.45 13.25
C LEU A 583 15.66 51.87 12.71
N PHE A 584 14.66 52.09 11.87
CA PHE A 584 14.32 53.40 11.32
C PHE A 584 13.89 54.40 12.40
N PHE A 585 13.09 53.98 13.39
CA PHE A 585 12.71 54.81 14.53
C PHE A 585 13.92 55.26 15.36
N ASN A 586 14.84 54.34 15.65
CA ASN A 586 16.05 54.64 16.41
C ASN A 586 16.94 55.66 15.68
N GLU A 587 17.05 55.55 14.36
CA GLU A 587 17.77 56.51 13.53
C GLU A 587 17.08 57.90 13.50
N LEU A 588 15.74 57.94 13.36
CA LEU A 588 14.99 59.19 13.46
C LEU A 588 15.18 59.86 14.82
N LYS A 589 15.20 59.10 15.92
CA LYS A 589 15.48 59.63 17.27
C LYS A 589 16.91 60.18 17.37
N ALA A 590 17.90 59.50 16.80
CA ALA A 590 19.29 59.98 16.76
C ALA A 590 19.40 61.30 15.97
N ASN A 591 18.83 61.36 14.76
CA ASN A 591 18.85 62.55 13.90
C ASN A 591 18.08 63.74 14.54
N ALA A 592 16.99 63.49 15.26
CA ALA A 592 16.28 64.51 16.03
C ALA A 592 17.12 65.05 17.21
N GLY A 593 17.85 64.17 17.90
CA GLY A 593 18.78 64.55 18.97
C GLY A 593 19.93 65.43 18.46
N VAL A 594 20.56 65.05 17.35
CA VAL A 594 21.63 65.85 16.71
C VAL A 594 21.12 67.21 16.25
N ASN A 595 19.94 67.30 15.65
CA ASN A 595 19.34 68.59 15.27
C ASN A 595 18.97 69.47 16.48
N SER A 596 18.64 68.88 17.62
CA SER A 596 18.42 69.62 18.88
C SER A 596 19.74 70.15 19.48
N ALA A 597 20.81 69.36 19.40
CA ALA A 597 22.16 69.77 19.82
C ALA A 597 22.70 70.89 18.92
N ASN A 598 22.58 70.77 17.58
CA ASN A 598 23.01 71.81 16.64
C ASN A 598 22.24 73.13 16.84
N ARG A 599 20.93 73.10 17.14
CA ARG A 599 20.17 74.32 17.47
C ARG A 599 20.58 74.97 18.80
N ARG A 600 21.17 74.21 19.73
CA ARG A 600 21.80 74.77 20.94
C ARG A 600 23.20 75.31 20.66
N SER A 601 23.92 74.73 19.70
CA SER A 601 25.23 75.20 19.25
C SER A 601 25.16 76.50 18.43
N SER A 602 24.19 76.61 17.50
CA SER A 602 24.04 77.77 16.60
C SER A 602 23.41 79.01 17.25
N LEU A 603 23.34 79.07 18.59
CA LEU A 603 22.96 80.27 19.34
C LEU A 603 24.14 80.83 20.16
N LEU A 604 25.35 80.29 19.96
CA LEU A 604 26.54 80.67 20.72
C LEU A 604 27.75 81.10 19.87
N ASN A 605 27.79 80.78 18.57
CA ASN A 605 28.89 81.13 17.68
C ASN A 605 28.38 81.78 16.37
N ASP A 606 28.11 83.09 16.43
CA ASP A 606 28.18 84.00 15.28
C ASP A 606 29.27 85.02 15.61
N GLU A 607 30.52 84.76 15.22
CA GLU A 607 31.58 85.74 14.96
C GLU A 607 32.77 85.02 14.26
N ASP A 608 33.20 85.62 13.15
CA ASP A 608 34.56 85.60 12.57
C ASP A 608 35.10 84.43 11.69
N SER A 609 36.03 84.85 10.84
CA SER A 609 37.00 84.17 9.95
C SER A 609 36.58 83.70 8.55
N SER A 610 36.93 84.57 7.60
CA SER A 610 37.08 84.39 6.15
C SER A 610 38.36 83.59 5.78
N GLU A 611 38.61 83.43 4.46
CA GLU A 611 39.85 82.98 3.75
C GLU A 611 40.04 81.45 3.62
N ASP A 612 40.57 80.88 2.52
CA ASP A 612 40.89 81.35 1.14
C ASP A 612 41.07 80.11 0.24
N GLU A 613 40.88 80.19 -1.08
CA GLU A 613 40.94 79.03 -2.00
C GLU A 613 42.26 78.91 -2.77
N GLY A 614 42.92 77.74 -2.67
CA GLY A 614 44.13 77.39 -3.41
C GLY A 614 43.90 76.28 -4.44
N GLU A 615 43.73 76.66 -5.71
CA GLU A 615 43.62 75.74 -6.86
C GLU A 615 45.02 75.38 -7.43
N ILE A 616 45.33 74.09 -7.61
CA ILE A 616 46.56 73.60 -8.29
C ILE A 616 46.21 72.47 -9.28
N LYS A 617 46.86 72.50 -10.45
CA LYS A 617 46.56 71.71 -11.65
C LYS A 617 47.39 70.43 -11.82
N GLU A 618 46.92 69.59 -12.74
CA GLU A 618 47.59 68.43 -13.32
C GLU A 618 48.84 68.79 -14.15
N ASP A 619 49.84 67.90 -14.05
CA ASP A 619 50.84 67.43 -15.04
C ASP A 619 51.41 66.15 -14.40
N GLY A 620 51.90 65.08 -15.06
CA GLY A 620 52.09 64.71 -16.47
C GLY A 620 52.75 63.31 -16.49
N GLU A 621 52.82 62.67 -17.66
CA GLU A 621 53.31 61.30 -17.93
C GLU A 621 54.66 60.91 -17.29
N GLU A 622 54.84 59.63 -16.93
CA GLU A 622 55.70 58.70 -17.69
C GLU A 622 55.52 57.22 -17.25
N ALA A 623 56.01 56.29 -18.06
CA ALA A 623 55.75 54.85 -17.94
C ALA A 623 57.02 54.01 -17.72
N GLU A 624 56.91 52.96 -16.91
CA GLU A 624 57.53 51.64 -17.14
C GLU A 624 56.73 50.53 -16.44
#